data_AF-A0A830GP84-F1
#
_entry.id   AF-A0A830GP84-F1
#
_cell.length_a   1.000
_cell.length_b   1.000
_cell.length_c   1.000
_cell.angle_alpha   90.00
_cell.angle_beta   90.00
_cell.angle_gamma   90.00
#
_symmetry.space_group_name_H-M   'P 1'
#
loop_
_entity.id
_entity.type
_entity.pdbx_description
1 polymer ?
#
loop_
_entity_poly.entity_id
_entity_poly.type
_entity_poly.pdbx_seq_one_letter_code
_entity_poly.pdbx_strand_id
1 'polypeptide(L)'
;MSGSGSRLPGDSESNDRHKSEERAEARLSGTLGVRFVEYVDSHGVAKSKVVRNALDEYLPDSEGSQYLLPEDPELADAYLALAGDEKRVMTVDKAESVLCQETHPNTPKKLIREEVLEPLAETPFLTVSYGRVALPPLTPKDDLVGGDGDE
;
A
#
# COMPACT_ATOMS: atom_id res chain seq x y z
N MET A 1 25.08 22.78 -26.17
CA MET A 1 24.46 23.58 -25.10
C MET A 1 24.08 22.62 -24.00
N SER A 2 24.90 22.51 -22.96
CA SER A 2 24.70 21.56 -21.87
C SER A 2 23.75 22.16 -20.85
N GLY A 3 22.58 21.52 -20.67
CA GLY A 3 21.56 21.93 -19.71
C GLY A 3 22.07 21.77 -18.29
N SER A 4 22.22 22.91 -17.59
CA SER A 4 22.57 22.95 -16.17
C SER A 4 21.36 22.53 -15.36
N GLY A 5 21.34 21.27 -14.89
CA GLY A 5 20.44 20.85 -13.82
C GLY A 5 20.75 21.64 -12.54
N SER A 6 19.73 22.22 -11.92
CA SER A 6 19.86 23.04 -10.72
C SER A 6 20.27 22.16 -9.53
N ARG A 7 21.52 22.28 -9.08
CA ARG A 7 22.03 21.64 -7.86
C ARG A 7 21.56 22.42 -6.64
N LEU A 8 20.98 21.73 -5.67
CA LEU A 8 20.58 22.34 -4.40
C LEU A 8 21.83 22.58 -3.52
N PRO A 9 21.82 23.62 -2.66
CA PRO A 9 22.94 23.90 -1.77
C PRO A 9 23.19 22.71 -0.81
N GLY A 10 24.32 22.04 -1.00
CA GLY A 10 24.71 20.82 -0.28
C GLY A 10 25.21 19.68 -1.16
N ASP A 11 24.97 19.73 -2.48
CA ASP A 11 25.46 18.73 -3.44
C ASP A 11 26.91 19.04 -3.87
N SER A 12 27.87 18.33 -3.29
CA SER A 12 29.23 18.22 -3.82
C SER A 12 29.34 17.00 -4.75
N GLU A 13 30.31 16.95 -5.66
CA GLU A 13 30.50 15.81 -6.58
C GLU A 13 30.74 14.46 -5.86
N SER A 14 31.15 14.49 -4.59
CA SER A 14 31.29 13.30 -3.75
C SER A 14 29.99 12.84 -3.09
N ASN A 15 28.92 13.64 -3.17
CA ASN A 15 27.64 13.42 -2.50
C ASN A 15 26.48 13.80 -3.43
N ASP A 16 26.55 13.30 -4.66
CA ASP A 16 25.50 13.45 -5.67
C ASP A 16 24.31 12.57 -5.27
N ARG A 17 23.29 13.19 -4.67
CA ARG A 17 22.06 12.53 -4.20
C ARG A 17 21.29 11.81 -5.32
N HIS A 18 21.57 12.16 -6.58
CA HIS A 18 20.99 11.51 -7.75
C HIS A 18 21.81 10.30 -8.23
N LYS A 19 23.06 10.14 -7.78
CA LYS A 19 23.86 8.92 -7.98
C LYS A 19 23.83 8.00 -6.79
N SER A 20 23.66 8.53 -5.58
CA SER A 20 23.23 7.73 -4.45
C SER A 20 21.72 7.50 -4.60
N GLU A 21 21.37 6.58 -5.50
CA GLU A 21 20.23 5.71 -5.22
C GLU A 21 20.48 5.18 -3.81
N GLU A 22 19.86 5.83 -2.83
CA GLU A 22 19.52 5.24 -1.55
C GLU A 22 18.49 4.15 -1.87
N ARG A 23 18.94 3.13 -2.62
CA ARG A 23 18.30 1.84 -2.66
C ARG A 23 18.25 1.45 -1.20
N ALA A 24 17.05 1.41 -0.68
CA ALA A 24 16.71 0.55 0.44
C ALA A 24 16.96 -0.91 -0.01
N GLU A 25 18.21 -1.28 -0.26
CA GLU A 25 18.66 -2.66 -0.22
C GLU A 25 18.53 -3.06 1.24
N ALA A 26 17.33 -3.49 1.61
CA ALA A 26 17.14 -4.33 2.77
C ALA A 26 18.08 -5.51 2.58
N ARG A 27 19.25 -5.46 3.24
CA ARG A 27 20.22 -6.54 3.20
C ARG A 27 19.58 -7.73 3.89
N LEU A 28 18.95 -8.61 3.10
CA LEU A 28 18.47 -9.90 3.56
C LEU A 28 19.63 -10.60 4.25
N SER A 29 19.53 -10.79 5.56
CA SER A 29 20.61 -11.28 6.41
C SER A 29 20.15 -12.50 7.21
N GLY A 30 21.11 -13.19 7.83
CA GLY A 30 20.84 -14.42 8.57
C GLY A 30 20.34 -15.56 7.66
N THR A 31 19.46 -16.41 8.20
CA THR A 31 18.95 -17.61 7.51
C THR A 31 18.14 -17.30 6.26
N LEU A 32 17.44 -16.16 6.23
CA LEU A 32 16.67 -15.71 5.07
C LEU A 32 17.59 -15.33 3.90
N GLY A 33 18.69 -14.62 4.17
CA GLY A 33 19.68 -14.28 3.15
C GLY A 33 20.34 -15.51 2.54
N VAL A 34 20.66 -16.52 3.35
CA VAL A 34 21.24 -17.80 2.87
C VAL A 34 20.28 -18.53 1.94
N ARG A 35 19.02 -18.72 2.37
CA ARG A 35 17.99 -19.38 1.55
C ARG A 35 17.69 -18.63 0.26
N PHE A 36 17.71 -17.30 0.30
CA PHE A 36 17.48 -16.46 -0.87
C PHE A 36 18.62 -16.63 -1.91
N VAL A 37 19.88 -16.68 -1.46
CA VAL A 37 21.03 -16.92 -2.35
C VAL A 37 20.97 -18.32 -2.95
N GLU A 38 20.69 -19.35 -2.15
CA GLU A 38 20.55 -20.73 -2.64
C GLU A 38 19.42 -20.86 -3.69
N TYR A 39 18.29 -20.16 -3.48
CA TYR A 39 17.18 -20.14 -4.42
C TYR A 39 17.56 -19.47 -5.75
N VAL A 40 18.19 -18.30 -5.69
CA VAL A 40 18.67 -17.57 -6.87
C VAL A 40 19.67 -18.39 -7.67
N ASP A 41 20.64 -19.01 -7.00
CA ASP A 41 21.68 -19.82 -7.64
C ASP A 41 21.12 -21.11 -8.25
N SER A 42 20.14 -21.75 -7.60
CA SER A 42 19.51 -22.98 -8.11
C SER A 42 18.53 -22.76 -9.26
N HIS A 43 17.87 -21.61 -9.32
CA HIS A 43 16.85 -21.32 -10.33
C HIS A 43 17.36 -20.39 -11.45
N GLY A 44 18.59 -19.89 -11.36
CA GLY A 44 19.21 -19.05 -12.40
C GLY A 44 18.47 -17.73 -12.66
N VAL A 45 17.73 -17.24 -11.68
CA VAL A 45 16.88 -16.05 -11.76
C VAL A 45 17.56 -14.84 -11.13
N ALA A 46 17.38 -13.66 -11.70
CA ALA A 46 17.97 -12.44 -11.14
C ALA A 46 17.39 -12.15 -9.75
N LYS A 47 18.24 -11.74 -8.79
CA LYS A 47 17.82 -11.35 -7.43
C LYS A 47 16.67 -10.35 -7.44
N SER A 48 16.75 -9.33 -8.29
CA SER A 48 15.71 -8.32 -8.46
C SER A 48 14.38 -8.89 -8.94
N LYS A 49 14.39 -9.95 -9.75
CA LYS A 49 13.18 -10.62 -10.22
C LYS A 49 12.53 -11.44 -9.10
N VAL A 50 13.34 -12.15 -8.30
CA VAL A 50 12.82 -12.92 -7.16
C VAL A 50 12.22 -12.00 -6.12
N VAL A 51 12.92 -10.90 -5.78
CA VAL A 51 12.41 -9.91 -4.83
C VAL A 51 11.16 -9.23 -5.39
N ARG A 52 11.16 -8.80 -6.65
CA ARG A 52 9.96 -8.19 -7.26
C ARG A 52 8.78 -9.14 -7.25
N ASN A 53 8.93 -10.36 -7.74
CA ASN A 53 7.83 -11.33 -7.73
C ASN A 53 7.32 -11.61 -6.32
N ALA A 54 8.20 -11.69 -5.32
CA ALA A 54 7.78 -11.85 -3.92
C ALA A 54 7.06 -10.59 -3.40
N LEU A 55 7.51 -9.39 -3.78
CA LEU A 55 6.82 -8.15 -3.44
C LEU A 55 5.45 -8.10 -4.15
N ASP A 56 5.35 -8.44 -5.43
CA ASP A 56 4.09 -8.47 -6.18
C ASP A 56 3.11 -9.52 -5.60
N GLU A 57 3.62 -10.63 -5.06
CA GLU A 57 2.82 -11.70 -4.43
C GLU A 57 2.36 -11.36 -3.01
N TYR A 58 3.20 -10.68 -2.21
CA TYR A 58 2.92 -10.38 -0.79
C TYR A 58 2.45 -8.93 -0.53
N LEU A 59 2.68 -8.03 -1.49
CA LEU A 59 2.17 -6.66 -1.56
C LEU A 59 1.48 -6.48 -2.92
N PRO A 60 0.41 -7.25 -3.21
CA PRO A 60 -0.30 -7.08 -4.47
C PRO A 60 -0.80 -5.65 -4.57
N ASP A 61 -0.44 -4.97 -5.66
CA ASP A 61 -1.09 -3.73 -6.08
C ASP A 61 -2.61 -3.93 -5.99
N SER A 62 -3.34 -2.91 -5.53
CA SER A 62 -4.80 -2.97 -5.30
C SER A 62 -5.60 -3.47 -6.51
N GLU A 63 -5.04 -3.39 -7.72
CA GLU A 63 -5.59 -3.98 -8.96
C GLU A 63 -5.76 -5.52 -8.91
N GLY A 64 -4.94 -6.24 -8.14
CA GLY A 64 -4.96 -7.71 -8.01
C GLY A 64 -5.79 -8.26 -6.84
N SER A 65 -6.45 -7.40 -6.07
CA SER A 65 -7.15 -7.81 -4.85
C SER A 65 -8.30 -8.78 -5.12
N GLN A 66 -8.39 -9.84 -4.31
CA GLN A 66 -9.51 -10.78 -4.29
C GLN A 66 -10.80 -10.16 -3.71
N TYR A 67 -10.72 -8.94 -3.17
CA TYR A 67 -11.82 -8.25 -2.51
C TYR A 67 -12.38 -7.12 -3.37
N LEU A 68 -13.64 -6.75 -3.14
CA LEU A 68 -14.24 -5.55 -3.71
C LEU A 68 -13.59 -4.31 -3.11
N LEU A 69 -13.12 -3.43 -3.99
CA LEU A 69 -12.41 -2.21 -3.62
C LEU A 69 -12.98 -0.99 -4.38
N PRO A 70 -12.81 0.22 -3.83
CA PRO A 70 -12.97 1.46 -4.59
C PRO A 70 -12.21 1.46 -5.93
N GLU A 71 -12.74 2.14 -6.94
CA GLU A 71 -12.07 2.29 -8.24
C GLU A 71 -10.79 3.12 -8.15
N ASP A 72 -10.73 4.05 -7.19
CA ASP A 72 -9.55 4.86 -6.90
C ASP A 72 -8.53 4.02 -6.10
N PRO A 73 -7.30 3.82 -6.61
CA PRO A 73 -6.26 3.04 -5.93
C PRO A 73 -5.89 3.59 -4.55
N GLU A 74 -5.84 4.91 -4.37
CA GLU A 74 -5.48 5.52 -3.08
C GLU A 74 -6.56 5.26 -2.03
N LEU A 75 -7.84 5.30 -2.45
CA LEU A 75 -8.97 4.94 -1.59
C LEU A 75 -9.04 3.45 -1.32
N ALA A 76 -8.63 2.62 -2.28
CA ALA A 76 -8.57 1.17 -2.14
C ALA A 76 -7.54 0.76 -1.08
N ASP A 77 -6.35 1.33 -1.12
CA ASP A 77 -5.28 1.08 -0.14
C ASP A 77 -5.71 1.57 1.25
N ALA A 78 -6.32 2.75 1.33
CA ALA A 78 -6.87 3.28 2.57
C ALA A 78 -7.97 2.39 3.15
N TYR A 79 -8.87 1.88 2.31
CA TYR A 79 -9.91 0.95 2.72
C TYR A 79 -9.31 -0.37 3.23
N LEU A 80 -8.35 -0.96 2.52
CA LEU A 80 -7.67 -2.19 2.95
C LEU A 80 -6.93 -2.03 4.28
N ALA A 81 -6.28 -0.89 4.52
CA ALA A 81 -5.59 -0.61 5.77
C ALA A 81 -6.55 -0.46 6.97
N LEU A 82 -7.78 0.03 6.71
CA LEU A 82 -8.79 0.24 7.74
C LEU A 82 -9.68 -0.98 7.98
N ALA A 83 -10.04 -1.67 6.90
CA ALA A 83 -10.87 -2.84 6.90
C ALA A 83 -10.13 -4.04 7.53
N GLY A 84 -10.88 -5.05 7.91
CA GLY A 84 -10.33 -6.32 8.35
C GLY A 84 -11.33 -7.43 8.05
N ASP A 85 -11.01 -8.62 8.53
CA ASP A 85 -11.85 -9.81 8.29
C ASP A 85 -13.24 -9.68 8.92
N GLU A 86 -13.35 -8.91 10.00
CA GLU A 86 -14.60 -8.65 10.71
C GLU A 86 -15.02 -7.18 10.63
N LYS A 87 -16.31 -6.92 10.81
CA LYS A 87 -16.86 -5.56 10.91
C LYS A 87 -16.20 -4.79 12.04
N ARG A 88 -15.67 -3.60 11.73
CA ARG A 88 -14.99 -2.75 12.71
C ARG A 88 -15.69 -1.41 12.86
N VAL A 89 -15.74 -0.90 14.08
CA VAL A 89 -16.15 0.47 14.39
C VAL A 89 -15.05 1.13 15.19
N MET A 90 -14.58 2.28 14.71
CA MET A 90 -13.52 3.04 15.38
C MET A 90 -13.82 4.54 15.34
N THR A 91 -13.11 5.31 16.15
CA THR A 91 -13.19 6.78 16.09
C THR A 91 -12.48 7.30 14.86
N VAL A 92 -12.92 8.46 14.35
CA VAL A 92 -12.26 9.12 13.20
C VAL A 92 -10.77 9.40 13.50
N ASP A 93 -10.43 9.87 14.69
CA ASP A 93 -9.02 10.11 15.06
C ASP A 93 -8.17 8.82 15.06
N LYS A 94 -8.76 7.66 15.38
CA LYS A 94 -8.06 6.38 15.30
C LYS A 94 -7.87 5.97 13.85
N ALA A 95 -8.89 6.13 12.99
CA ALA A 95 -8.77 5.86 11.56
C ALA A 95 -7.71 6.75 10.91
N GLU A 96 -7.70 8.06 11.20
CA GLU A 96 -6.66 8.99 10.75
C GLU A 96 -5.26 8.55 11.19
N SER A 97 -5.12 8.07 12.43
CA SER A 97 -3.84 7.60 12.95
C SER A 97 -3.35 6.34 12.24
N VAL A 98 -4.25 5.40 11.93
CA VAL A 98 -3.91 4.19 11.17
C VAL A 98 -3.50 4.55 9.74
N LEU A 99 -4.26 5.40 9.07
CA LEU A 99 -3.94 5.86 7.72
C LEU A 99 -2.60 6.63 7.68
N CYS A 100 -2.31 7.47 8.68
CA CYS A 100 -1.00 8.09 8.82
C CYS A 100 0.13 7.07 9.02
N GLN A 101 -0.11 5.87 9.55
CA GLN A 101 0.97 4.92 9.82
C GLN A 101 1.20 3.97 8.65
N GLU A 102 0.13 3.53 8.01
CA GLU A 102 0.17 2.44 7.04
C GLU A 102 0.25 2.96 5.59
N THR A 103 -0.59 3.94 5.22
CA THR A 103 -0.76 4.34 3.81
C THR A 103 -0.22 5.74 3.50
N HIS A 104 -0.30 6.66 4.46
CA HIS A 104 0.02 8.08 4.25
C HIS A 104 0.96 8.65 5.35
N PRO A 105 2.20 8.14 5.48
CA PRO A 105 3.16 8.51 6.54
C PRO A 105 3.54 9.99 6.63
N ASN A 106 3.40 10.73 5.54
CA ASN A 106 3.77 12.14 5.48
C ASN A 106 2.57 13.09 5.38
N THR A 107 1.34 12.56 5.44
CA THR A 107 0.12 13.35 5.27
C THR A 107 -0.46 13.77 6.62
N PRO A 108 -0.70 15.07 6.85
CA PRO A 108 -1.40 15.55 8.04
C PRO A 108 -2.80 14.94 8.19
N LYS A 109 -3.19 14.59 9.42
CA LYS A 109 -4.52 14.02 9.75
C LYS A 109 -5.71 14.80 9.16
N LYS A 110 -5.61 16.14 9.08
CA LYS A 110 -6.67 16.97 8.48
C LYS A 110 -6.85 16.69 6.99
N LEU A 111 -5.76 16.55 6.25
CA LEU A 111 -5.81 16.21 4.83
C LEU A 111 -6.28 14.77 4.62
N ILE A 112 -5.87 13.84 5.49
CA ILE A 112 -6.42 12.47 5.46
C ILE A 112 -7.94 12.46 5.65
N ARG A 113 -8.48 13.34 6.49
CA ARG A 113 -9.94 13.44 6.64
C ARG A 113 -10.60 13.90 5.35
N GLU A 114 -10.14 15.00 4.78
CA GLU A 114 -10.75 15.68 3.63
C GLU A 114 -10.52 14.92 2.31
N GLU A 115 -9.35 14.32 2.13
CA GLU A 115 -8.93 13.71 0.85
C GLU A 115 -9.12 12.19 0.83
N VAL A 116 -9.28 11.54 1.99
CA VAL A 116 -9.39 10.07 2.07
C VAL A 116 -10.68 9.63 2.76
N LEU A 117 -10.90 10.03 4.02
CA LEU A 117 -12.05 9.53 4.78
C LEU A 117 -13.39 10.06 4.28
N GLU A 118 -13.46 11.33 3.89
CA GLU A 118 -14.67 11.93 3.33
C GLU A 118 -15.04 11.31 1.97
N PRO A 119 -14.13 11.23 0.98
CA PRO A 119 -14.42 10.53 -0.28
C PRO A 119 -14.76 9.06 -0.08
N LEU A 120 -14.07 8.36 0.81
CA LEU A 120 -14.37 6.95 1.09
C LEU A 120 -15.75 6.78 1.76
N ALA A 121 -16.23 7.77 2.53
CA ALA A 121 -17.57 7.76 3.12
C ALA A 121 -18.70 7.99 2.10
N GLU A 122 -18.38 8.53 0.91
CA GLU A 122 -19.32 8.65 -0.21
C GLU A 122 -19.49 7.31 -0.96
N THR A 123 -18.63 6.33 -0.68
CA THR A 123 -18.69 4.98 -1.24
C THR A 123 -19.45 4.01 -0.32
N PRO A 124 -19.93 2.85 -0.82
CA PRO A 124 -20.55 1.83 0.04
C PRO A 124 -19.55 1.11 0.97
N PHE A 125 -18.25 1.38 0.86
CA PHE A 125 -17.20 0.69 1.60
C PHE A 125 -16.99 1.23 3.02
N LEU A 126 -17.52 2.41 3.35
CA LEU A 126 -17.30 3.03 4.65
C LEU A 126 -18.49 3.91 5.04
N THR A 127 -18.81 3.95 6.33
CA THR A 127 -19.82 4.89 6.85
C THR A 127 -19.24 5.73 7.98
N VAL A 128 -19.27 7.06 7.83
CA VAL A 128 -18.95 7.99 8.92
C VAL A 128 -20.24 8.50 9.56
N SER A 129 -20.39 8.29 10.87
CA SER A 129 -21.51 8.84 11.64
C SER A 129 -21.05 9.30 13.01
N TYR A 130 -21.43 10.52 13.41
CA TYR A 130 -21.15 11.08 14.75
C TYR A 130 -19.68 10.94 15.21
N GLY A 131 -18.71 11.15 14.30
CA GLY A 131 -17.28 11.04 14.61
C GLY A 131 -16.76 9.61 14.75
N ARG A 132 -17.54 8.62 14.31
CA ARG A 132 -17.15 7.21 14.22
C ARG A 132 -17.17 6.74 12.77
N VAL A 133 -16.21 5.88 12.47
CA VAL A 133 -16.05 5.18 11.20
C VAL A 133 -16.51 3.75 11.42
N ALA A 134 -17.50 3.32 10.66
CA ALA A 134 -17.94 1.94 10.57
C ALA A 134 -17.48 1.36 9.23
N LEU A 135 -16.73 0.26 9.31
CA LEU A 135 -16.21 -0.47 8.16
C LEU A 135 -16.88 -1.85 8.09
N PRO A 136 -17.56 -2.18 6.98
CA PRO A 136 -17.94 -3.55 6.68
C PRO A 136 -16.69 -4.42 6.49
N PRO A 137 -16.80 -5.75 6.70
CA PRO A 137 -15.71 -6.67 6.43
C PRO A 137 -15.37 -6.69 4.94
N LEU A 138 -14.15 -7.10 4.61
CA LEU A 138 -13.73 -7.28 3.23
C LEU A 138 -14.60 -8.32 2.53
N THR A 139 -15.23 -7.93 1.42
CA THR A 139 -16.12 -8.80 0.65
C THR A 139 -15.34 -9.41 -0.52
N PRO A 140 -15.18 -10.75 -0.59
CA PRO A 140 -14.55 -11.42 -1.72
C PRO A 140 -15.31 -11.17 -3.03
N LYS A 141 -14.60 -11.02 -4.15
CA LYS A 141 -15.18 -10.87 -5.49
C LYS A 141 -16.02 -12.08 -5.91
N ASP A 142 -15.64 -13.29 -5.45
CA ASP A 142 -16.32 -14.55 -5.79
C ASP A 142 -17.72 -14.67 -5.17
N ASP A 143 -18.01 -13.97 -4.06
CA ASP A 143 -19.32 -14.01 -3.39
C ASP A 143 -20.43 -13.34 -4.23
N LEU A 144 -20.07 -12.54 -5.23
CA LEU A 144 -21.03 -11.94 -6.17
C LEU A 144 -21.36 -12.85 -7.35
N VAL A 145 -20.52 -13.85 -7.66
CA VAL A 145 -20.69 -14.74 -8.82
C VAL A 145 -21.60 -15.94 -8.51
N GLY A 146 -21.94 -16.17 -7.25
CA GLY A 146 -22.80 -17.28 -6.80
C GLY A 146 -24.30 -16.99 -6.74
N GLY A 147 -24.76 -15.86 -7.29
CA GLY A 147 -26.12 -15.34 -7.09
C GLY A 147 -27.12 -15.53 -8.24
N ASP A 148 -26.81 -16.30 -9.27
CA ASP A 148 -27.77 -16.68 -10.33
C ASP A 148 -27.96 -18.20 -10.32
N GLY A 149 -28.81 -18.67 -9.41
CA GLY A 149 -29.08 -20.10 -9.19
C GLY A 149 -30.50 -20.39 -8.70
N ASP A 150 -31.48 -19.61 -9.16
CA ASP A 150 -32.90 -19.93 -9.05
C ASP A 150 -33.58 -19.69 -10.41
N GLU A 151 -33.53 -20.71 -11.28
CA GLU A 151 -34.66 -21.17 -12.13
C GLU A 151 -34.39 -22.59 -12.68
#